data_AF-A0ABD0R7M0-F1
#
_entry.id   AF-A0ABD0R7M0-F1
#
_cell.length_a   1.000
_cell.length_b   1.000
_cell.length_c   1.000
_cell.angle_alpha   90.00
_cell.angle_beta   90.00
_cell.angle_gamma   90.00
#
_symmetry.space_group_name_H-M   'P 1'
#
loop_
_entity.id
_entity.type
_entity.pdbx_description
1 polymer ?
#
loop_
_entity_poly.entity_id
_entity_poly.type
_entity_poly.pdbx_seq_one_letter_code
_entity_poly.pdbx_strand_id
1 'polypeptide(L)'
;MVGLLGSLVELDKAGLLDCILYLSGVSGSTWCMASLYKEPNWSTKLETVKDKIIKRLNGPAVSWGDAFDKLKEYYRKHIFSLTDIWAVMVVTEFVKE
;
A
#
# COMPACT_ATOMS: atom_id res chain seq x y z
N MET A 1 -2.75 -1.35 7.42
CA MET A 1 -3.11 -0.61 6.19
C MET A 1 -4.45 0.11 6.33
N VAL A 2 -5.58 -0.59 6.33
CA VAL A 2 -6.94 0.03 6.35
C VAL A 2 -7.18 0.92 7.58
N GLY A 3 -6.71 0.50 8.76
CA GLY A 3 -6.81 1.32 9.97
C GLY A 3 -6.14 2.69 9.85
N LEU A 4 -4.90 2.75 9.32
CA LEU A 4 -4.20 4.03 9.10
C LEU A 4 -4.94 4.89 8.07
N LEU A 5 -5.42 4.29 6.98
CA LEU A 5 -6.18 5.00 5.96
C LEU A 5 -7.43 5.66 6.57
N GLY A 6 -8.16 4.95 7.42
CA GLY A 6 -9.30 5.49 8.16
C GLY A 6 -8.90 6.63 9.12
N SER A 7 -7.82 6.47 9.88
CA SER A 7 -7.32 7.53 10.78
C SER A 7 -6.97 8.81 10.02
N LEU A 8 -6.33 8.71 8.86
CA LEU A 8 -5.99 9.88 8.05
C LEU A 8 -7.24 10.57 7.48
N VAL A 9 -8.25 9.80 7.09
CA VAL A 9 -9.53 10.33 6.62
C VAL A 9 -10.24 11.12 7.73
N GLU A 10 -10.24 10.62 8.96
CA GLU A 10 -10.84 11.36 10.08
C GLU A 10 -10.02 12.60 10.47
N LEU A 11 -8.69 12.55 10.35
CA LEU A 11 -7.83 13.73 10.53
C LEU A 11 -8.11 14.82 9.48
N ASP A 12 -8.35 14.43 8.23
CA ASP A 12 -8.73 15.35 7.15
C ASP A 12 -10.08 16.02 7.45
N LYS A 13 -11.10 15.22 7.82
CA LYS A 13 -12.43 15.73 8.21
C LYS A 13 -12.39 16.65 9.42
N ALA A 14 -11.48 16.41 10.35
CA ALA A 14 -11.27 17.27 11.52
C ALA A 14 -10.45 18.54 11.19
N GLY A 15 -9.93 18.69 9.97
CA GLY A 15 -9.05 19.80 9.59
C GLY A 15 -7.66 19.75 10.24
N LEU A 16 -7.23 18.56 10.70
CA LEU A 16 -5.98 18.35 11.43
C LEU A 16 -4.88 17.72 10.57
N LEU A 17 -5.22 17.18 9.39
CA LEU A 17 -4.25 16.51 8.52
C LEU A 17 -3.13 17.46 8.07
N ASP A 18 -3.46 18.70 7.71
CA ASP A 18 -2.49 19.71 7.27
C ASP A 18 -1.58 20.22 8.39
N CYS A 19 -1.88 19.89 9.65
CA CYS A 19 -1.01 20.21 10.79
C CYS A 19 0.13 19.19 10.99
N ILE A 20 0.10 18.07 10.26
CA ILE A 20 1.06 16.97 10.45
C ILE A 20 2.33 17.25 9.65
N LEU A 21 3.45 17.41 10.36
CA LEU A 21 4.78 17.55 9.75
C LEU A 21 5.40 16.21 9.36
N TYR A 22 5.15 15.16 10.14
CA TYR A 22 5.72 13.82 9.93
C TYR A 22 4.66 12.75 10.06
N LEU A 23 4.62 11.83 9.09
CA LEU A 23 3.84 10.60 9.13
C LEU A 23 4.80 9.41 9.14
N SER A 24 5.00 8.79 10.30
CA SER A 24 5.82 7.60 10.47
C SER A 24 4.98 6.32 10.43
N GLY A 25 5.59 5.20 10.03
CA GLY A 25 4.92 3.90 10.03
C GLY A 25 5.88 2.72 10.01
N VAL A 26 5.37 1.55 10.40
CA VAL A 26 6.09 0.27 10.43
C VAL A 26 5.14 -0.85 10.01
N SER A 27 5.68 -1.92 9.41
CA SER A 27 4.92 -3.10 9.02
C SER A 27 3.69 -2.71 8.17
N GLY A 28 2.49 -3.23 8.43
CA GLY A 28 1.30 -3.00 7.61
C GLY A 28 0.84 -1.54 7.48
N SER A 29 1.34 -0.59 8.29
CA SER A 29 1.04 0.83 8.10
C SER A 29 1.84 1.43 6.92
N THR A 30 3.03 0.88 6.64
CA THR A 30 3.85 1.32 5.50
C THR A 30 3.20 0.98 4.16
N TRP A 31 2.37 -0.06 4.07
CA TRP A 31 1.63 -0.39 2.84
C TRP A 31 0.59 0.69 2.49
N CYS A 32 -0.05 1.27 3.51
CA CYS A 32 -0.96 2.39 3.33
C CYS A 32 -0.18 3.63 2.89
N MET A 33 0.93 3.94 3.56
CA MET A 33 1.80 5.06 3.18
C MET A 33 2.30 4.88 1.74
N ALA A 34 2.86 3.74 1.38
CA ALA A 34 3.33 3.45 0.02
C ALA A 34 2.23 3.61 -1.03
N SER A 35 0.99 3.21 -0.72
CA SER A 35 -0.16 3.41 -1.62
C SER A 35 -0.57 4.88 -1.76
N LEU A 36 -0.54 5.65 -0.67
CA LEU A 36 -0.86 7.09 -0.67
C LEU A 36 0.19 7.90 -1.41
N TYR A 37 1.47 7.70 -1.09
CA TYR A 37 2.59 8.47 -1.63
C TYR A 37 2.86 8.23 -3.12
N LYS A 38 2.21 7.25 -3.76
CA LYS A 38 2.18 7.13 -5.23
C LYS A 38 1.42 8.28 -5.90
N GLU A 39 0.51 8.93 -5.18
CA GLU A 39 -0.25 10.08 -5.64
C GLU A 39 0.38 11.35 -5.03
N PRO A 40 1.10 12.19 -5.80
CA PRO A 40 1.90 13.29 -5.25
C PRO A 40 1.11 14.28 -4.38
N ASN A 41 -0.18 14.48 -4.69
CA ASN A 41 -1.08 15.37 -3.96
C ASN A 41 -2.13 14.58 -3.16
N TRP A 42 -1.82 13.39 -2.67
CA TRP A 42 -2.80 12.52 -2.01
C TRP A 42 -3.56 13.19 -0.87
N SER A 43 -2.92 14.04 -0.06
CA SER A 43 -3.53 14.67 1.11
C SER A 43 -4.66 15.63 0.75
N THR A 44 -4.54 16.37 -0.35
CA THR A 44 -5.59 17.32 -0.80
C THR A 44 -6.77 16.63 -1.52
N LYS A 45 -6.66 15.33 -1.81
CA LYS A 45 -7.69 14.52 -2.48
C LYS A 45 -7.88 13.17 -1.80
N LEU A 46 -7.72 13.15 -0.47
CA LEU A 46 -7.63 11.92 0.31
C LEU A 46 -8.83 10.99 0.09
N GLU A 47 -10.05 11.53 0.03
CA GLU A 47 -11.26 10.75 -0.25
C GLU A 47 -11.19 10.00 -1.59
N THR A 48 -10.72 10.66 -2.65
CA THR A 48 -10.55 10.01 -3.97
C THR A 48 -9.48 8.92 -3.93
N VAL A 49 -8.36 9.16 -3.24
CA VAL A 49 -7.28 8.18 -3.13
C VAL A 49 -7.72 6.99 -2.27
N LYS A 50 -8.44 7.23 -1.17
CA LYS A 50 -9.06 6.22 -0.32
C LYS A 50 -9.98 5.33 -1.15
N ASP A 51 -10.86 5.89 -1.97
CA ASP A 51 -11.77 5.11 -2.81
C ASP A 51 -11.02 4.27 -3.85
N LYS A 52 -9.98 4.81 -4.48
CA LYS A 52 -9.10 4.02 -5.38
C LYS A 52 -8.45 2.84 -4.65
N ILE A 53 -7.91 3.08 -3.46
CA ILE A 53 -7.27 2.03 -2.64
C ILE A 53 -8.30 0.97 -2.25
N ILE A 54 -9.46 1.35 -1.71
CA ILE A 54 -10.51 0.40 -1.31
C ILE A 54 -11.01 -0.39 -2.53
N LYS A 55 -11.23 0.27 -3.67
CA LYS A 55 -11.64 -0.41 -4.91
C LYS A 55 -10.60 -1.45 -5.34
N ARG A 56 -9.31 -1.12 -5.28
CA ARG A 56 -8.21 -2.07 -5.57
C ARG A 56 -8.22 -3.24 -4.59
N LEU A 57 -8.33 -2.96 -3.29
CA LEU A 57 -8.37 -3.98 -2.24
C LEU A 57 -9.56 -4.93 -2.37
N ASN A 58 -10.70 -4.43 -2.86
CA ASN A 58 -11.89 -5.24 -3.17
C ASN A 58 -11.85 -5.90 -4.55
N GLY A 59 -10.84 -5.59 -5.37
CA GLY A 59 -10.65 -6.17 -6.70
C GLY A 59 -10.28 -7.66 -6.65
N PRO A 60 -10.14 -8.32 -7.82
CA PRO A 60 -9.70 -9.70 -7.87
C PRO A 60 -8.34 -9.89 -7.22
N ALA A 61 -8.06 -11.09 -6.71
CA ALA A 61 -6.73 -11.47 -6.30
C ALA A 61 -5.77 -11.41 -7.50
N VAL A 62 -4.48 -11.19 -7.22
CA VAL A 62 -3.46 -11.23 -8.26
C VAL A 62 -3.32 -12.65 -8.76
N SER A 63 -3.14 -12.81 -10.07
CA SER A 63 -3.07 -14.15 -10.64
C SER A 63 -1.80 -14.86 -10.18
N TRP A 64 -1.87 -16.18 -10.00
CA TRP A 64 -0.70 -17.00 -9.69
C TRP A 64 0.40 -16.90 -10.75
N GLY A 65 0.02 -16.65 -12.01
CA GLY A 65 0.97 -16.40 -13.09
C GLY A 65 1.77 -15.13 -12.86
N ASP A 66 1.10 -14.02 -12.59
CA ASP A 66 1.75 -12.72 -12.34
C ASP A 66 2.63 -12.78 -11.08
N ALA A 67 2.15 -13.43 -10.03
CA ALA A 67 2.93 -13.65 -8.82
C ALA A 67 4.20 -14.46 -9.13
N PHE A 68 4.08 -15.57 -9.86
CA PHE A 68 5.23 -16.39 -10.23
C PHE A 68 6.23 -15.67 -11.12
N ASP A 69 5.78 -14.84 -12.06
CA ASP A 69 6.66 -14.06 -12.91
C ASP A 69 7.41 -12.98 -12.11
N LYS A 70 6.73 -12.30 -11.17
CA LYS A 70 7.37 -11.36 -10.22
C LYS A 70 8.40 -12.08 -9.32
N LEU A 71 8.13 -13.32 -8.92
CA LEU A 71 9.08 -14.13 -8.16
C LEU A 71 10.31 -14.50 -8.98
N LYS A 72 10.16 -14.85 -10.26
CA LYS A 72 11.30 -15.10 -11.16
C LYS A 72 12.17 -13.86 -11.32
N GLU A 73 11.57 -12.67 -11.43
CA GLU A 73 12.32 -11.42 -11.46
C GLU A 73 13.11 -11.22 -10.17
N TYR A 74 12.51 -11.50 -9.02
CA TYR A 74 13.17 -11.36 -7.72
C TYR A 74 14.29 -12.38 -7.51
N TYR A 75 14.13 -13.59 -8.03
CA TYR A 75 15.16 -14.63 -8.01
C TYR A 75 16.46 -14.21 -8.73
N ARG A 76 16.36 -13.29 -9.71
CA ARG A 76 17.54 -12.75 -10.42
C ARG A 76 18.30 -11.68 -9.64
N LYS A 77 17.79 -11.22 -8.49
CA LYS A 77 18.51 -10.27 -7.64
C LYS A 77 19.79 -10.90 -7.11
N HIS A 78 20.82 -10.08 -6.92
CA HIS A 78 22.10 -10.51 -6.34
C HIS A 78 21.92 -11.13 -4.94
N ILE A 79 20.94 -10.65 -4.17
CA ILE A 79 20.54 -11.20 -2.88
C ILE A 79 19.06 -11.53 -2.96
N PHE A 80 18.76 -12.82 -2.97
CA PHE A 80 17.41 -13.36 -2.87
C PHE A 80 17.20 -13.97 -1.50
N SER A 81 16.04 -13.73 -0.89
CA SER A 81 15.75 -14.12 0.49
C SER A 81 14.29 -14.51 0.69
N LEU A 82 13.96 -15.01 1.88
CA LEU A 82 12.57 -15.26 2.27
C LEU A 82 11.72 -13.99 2.26
N THR A 83 12.32 -12.81 2.38
CA THR A 83 11.61 -11.53 2.25
C THR A 83 11.08 -11.32 0.84
N ASP A 84 11.80 -11.78 -0.19
CA ASP A 84 11.35 -11.71 -1.58
C ASP A 84 10.15 -12.64 -1.82
N ILE A 85 10.21 -13.87 -1.29
CA ILE A 85 9.09 -14.82 -1.34
C ILE A 85 7.87 -14.24 -0.61
N TRP A 86 8.07 -13.69 0.59
CA TRP A 86 7.01 -13.07 1.38
C TRP A 86 6.40 -11.87 0.65
N ALA A 87 7.21 -11.02 0.00
CA ALA A 87 6.74 -9.86 -0.74
C ALA A 87 5.79 -10.27 -1.88
N VAL A 88 6.16 -11.29 -2.64
CA VAL A 88 5.34 -11.77 -3.76
C VAL A 88 4.10 -12.53 -3.28
N MET A 89 4.26 -13.43 -2.31
CA MET A 89 3.17 -14.33 -1.91
C MET A 89 2.18 -13.70 -0.93
N VAL A 90 2.64 -12.78 -0.09
CA VAL A 90 1.82 -12.19 0.99
C VAL A 90 1.45 -10.76 0.67
N VAL A 91 2.41 -9.89 0.34
CA VAL A 91 2.10 -8.46 0.15
C VAL A 91 1.21 -8.24 -1.07
N THR A 92 1.47 -8.92 -2.18
CA THR A 92 0.66 -8.79 -3.39
C THR A 92 -0.77 -9.28 -3.18
N GLU A 93 -1.03 -10.29 -2.34
CA GLU A 93 -2.39 -10.72 -1.98
C GLU A 93 -3.15 -9.66 -1.18
N PHE A 94 -2.50 -9.04 -0.18
CA PHE A 94 -3.14 -8.07 0.70
C PHE A 94 -3.25 -6.67 0.09
N VAL A 95 -2.23 -6.22 -0.64
CA VAL A 95 -2.16 -4.86 -1.19
C VAL A 95 -2.73 -4.80 -2.61
N LYS A 96 -2.71 -5.94 -3.33
CA LYS A 96 -3.16 -6.10 -4.72
C LYS A 96 -2.43 -5.17 -5.69
N GLU A 97 -1.10 -5.19 -5.57
CA GLU A 97 -0.11 -4.44 -6.37
C GLU A 97 1.03 -5.33 -6.88
#